data_AF-A0A922T4X0-F1
#
_entry.id   AF-A0A922T4X0-F1
#
_cell.length_a   1.000
_cell.length_b   1.000
_cell.length_c   1.000
_cell.angle_alpha   90.00
_cell.angle_beta   90.00
_cell.angle_gamma   90.00
#
_symmetry.space_group_name_H-M   'P 1'
#
loop_
_entity.id
_entity.type
_entity.pdbx_description
1 polymer ?
#
loop_
_entity_poly.entity_id
_entity_poly.type
_entity_poly.pdbx_seq_one_letter_code
_entity_poly.pdbx_strand_id
1 'polypeptide(L)'
;MSSTTDFIAELVRAANEVEKLSAYEKVRLLDRAVTTIRDMREQVGIPSSGTDADAVVDLQMTRVAFARGKRTGDHVRAALLDAADMIRTLRIVSDTETEVVLSTAPREEPPQ
;
A
#
# COMPACT_ATOMS: atom_id res chain seq x y z
N MET A 1 14.39 -12.58 12.17
CA MET A 1 13.82 -11.81 11.06
C MET A 1 12.32 -11.71 11.29
N SER A 2 11.76 -10.50 11.24
CA SER A 2 10.30 -10.34 11.34
C SER A 2 9.71 -10.59 9.94
N SER A 3 8.59 -11.29 9.87
CA SER A 3 7.86 -11.59 8.63
C SER A 3 7.61 -10.36 7.76
N THR A 4 7.47 -9.18 8.37
CA THR A 4 7.32 -7.89 7.69
C THR A 4 8.60 -7.43 7.00
N THR A 5 9.78 -7.62 7.60
CA THR A 5 11.08 -7.27 6.97
C THR A 5 11.32 -8.11 5.72
N ASP A 6 11.02 -9.41 5.82
CA ASP A 6 11.19 -10.34 4.70
C ASP A 6 10.26 -9.98 3.54
N PHE A 7 9.02 -9.56 3.86
CA PHE A 7 8.07 -9.13 2.84
C PHE A 7 8.49 -7.80 2.17
N ILE A 8 9.03 -6.83 2.91
CA ILE A 8 9.61 -5.61 2.32
C ILE A 8 10.73 -5.99 1.33
N ALA A 9 11.62 -6.90 1.72
CA ALA A 9 12.71 -7.35 0.85
C ALA A 9 12.20 -8.07 -0.41
N GLU A 10 11.14 -8.88 -0.27
CA GLU A 10 10.44 -9.52 -1.40
C GLU A 10 9.90 -8.48 -2.38
N LEU A 11 9.20 -7.44 -1.91
CA LEU A 11 8.65 -6.37 -2.75
C LEU A 11 9.74 -5.60 -3.50
N VAL A 12 10.84 -5.23 -2.81
CA VAL A 12 11.96 -4.50 -3.42
C VAL A 12 12.67 -5.37 -4.47
N ARG A 13 12.92 -6.65 -4.18
CA ARG A 13 13.51 -7.57 -5.16
C ARG A 13 12.60 -7.75 -6.37
N ALA A 14 11.31 -7.98 -6.14
CA ALA A 14 10.30 -8.13 -7.18
C ALA A 14 10.20 -6.87 -8.07
N ALA A 15 10.30 -5.68 -7.48
CA ALA A 15 10.32 -4.43 -8.23
C ALA A 15 11.55 -4.31 -9.14
N ASN A 16 12.73 -4.72 -8.66
CA ASN A 16 13.97 -4.70 -9.44
C ASN A 16 14.00 -5.77 -10.54
N GLU A 17 13.25 -6.86 -10.38
CA GLU A 17 13.18 -7.97 -11.31
C GLU A 17 11.80 -8.09 -11.97
N VAL A 18 11.06 -6.98 -12.08
CA VAL A 18 9.65 -6.96 -12.48
C VAL A 18 9.42 -7.62 -13.85
N GLU A 19 10.37 -7.52 -14.77
CA GLU A 19 10.29 -8.13 -16.10
C GLU A 19 10.43 -9.66 -16.08
N LYS A 20 10.99 -10.23 -15.01
CA LYS A 20 11.07 -11.68 -14.81
C LYS A 20 9.81 -12.28 -14.19
N LEU A 21 8.95 -11.44 -13.60
CA LEU A 21 7.69 -11.87 -13.00
C LEU A 21 6.63 -12.10 -14.07
N SER A 22 5.91 -13.21 -13.95
CA SER A 22 4.68 -13.42 -14.70
C SER A 22 3.62 -12.38 -14.33
N ALA A 23 2.64 -12.18 -15.20
CA ALA A 23 1.50 -11.30 -14.92
C ALA A 23 0.73 -11.75 -13.65
N TYR A 24 0.63 -13.05 -13.43
CA TYR A 24 -0.01 -13.62 -12.24
C TYR A 24 0.76 -13.28 -10.96
N GLU A 25 2.09 -13.43 -10.96
CA GLU A 25 2.93 -13.07 -9.81
C GLU A 25 2.84 -11.58 -9.47
N LYS A 26 2.85 -10.72 -10.49
CA LYS A 26 2.66 -9.26 -10.32
C LYS A 26 1.33 -8.94 -9.64
N VAL A 27 0.23 -9.51 -10.12
CA VAL A 27 -1.10 -9.27 -9.53
C VAL A 27 -1.18 -9.81 -8.11
N ARG A 28 -0.71 -11.04 -7.88
CA ARG A 28 -0.73 -11.68 -6.56
C ARG A 28 0.09 -10.90 -5.54
N LEU A 29 1.24 -10.37 -5.93
CA LEU A 29 2.13 -9.61 -5.05
C LEU A 29 1.51 -8.26 -4.68
N LEU A 30 0.88 -7.57 -5.63
CA LEU A 30 0.12 -6.34 -5.38
C LEU A 30 -1.10 -6.59 -4.49
N ASP A 31 -1.88 -7.65 -4.72
CA ASP A 31 -3.01 -8.03 -3.85
C ASP A 31 -2.54 -8.26 -2.41
N ARG A 32 -1.44 -9.02 -2.22
CA ARG A 32 -0.86 -9.26 -0.90
C ARG A 32 -0.40 -7.96 -0.24
N ALA A 33 0.28 -7.08 -0.98
CA ALA A 33 0.73 -5.80 -0.47
C ALA A 33 -0.44 -4.92 0.02
N VAL A 34 -1.52 -4.82 -0.78
CA VAL A 34 -2.73 -4.08 -0.41
C VAL A 34 -3.34 -4.61 0.88
N THR A 35 -3.49 -5.93 1.01
CA THR A 35 -4.03 -6.54 2.24
C THR A 35 -3.13 -6.24 3.44
N THR A 36 -1.81 -6.46 3.32
CA THR A 36 -0.88 -6.20 4.42
C THR A 36 -0.89 -4.74 4.88
N ILE A 37 -0.94 -3.78 3.94
CA ILE A 37 -1.00 -2.35 4.29
C ILE A 37 -2.30 -2.02 5.02
N ARG A 38 -3.44 -2.58 4.60
CA ARG A 38 -4.73 -2.38 5.28
C ARG A 38 -4.69 -2.92 6.71
N ASP A 39 -4.22 -4.14 6.89
CA ASP A 39 -4.13 -4.79 8.21
C ASP A 39 -3.21 -3.98 9.13
N MET A 40 -2.06 -3.53 8.64
CA MET A 40 -1.12 -2.71 9.43
C MET A 40 -1.68 -1.33 9.75
N ARG A 41 -2.41 -0.70 8.82
CA ARG A 41 -3.10 0.58 9.08
C ARG A 41 -4.14 0.45 10.17
N GLU A 42 -4.94 -0.61 10.14
CA GLU A 42 -5.91 -0.91 11.19
C GLU A 42 -5.23 -1.10 12.56
N GLN A 43 -4.12 -1.84 12.60
CA GLN A 43 -3.34 -2.06 13.83
C GLN A 43 -2.81 -0.77 14.46
N VAL A 44 -2.49 0.26 13.67
CA VAL A 44 -1.98 1.56 14.17
C VAL A 44 -3.05 2.65 14.24
N GLY A 45 -4.33 2.30 14.06
CA GLY A 45 -5.45 3.24 14.17
C GLY A 45 -5.64 4.20 12.98
N ILE A 46 -5.06 3.90 11.82
CA ILE A 46 -5.21 4.72 10.60
C ILE A 46 -6.36 4.16 9.75
N PRO A 47 -7.54 4.80 9.72
CA PRO A 47 -8.62 4.36 8.85
C PRO A 47 -8.30 4.61 7.37
N SER A 48 -8.95 3.84 6.49
CA SER A 48 -9.02 4.16 5.05
C SER A 48 -9.69 5.53 4.87
N SER A 49 -9.12 6.42 4.05
CA SER A 49 -9.79 7.69 3.75
C SER A 49 -11.03 7.50 2.86
N GLY A 50 -11.13 6.34 2.19
CA GLY A 50 -12.21 6.02 1.26
C GLY A 50 -12.21 6.86 -0.02
N THR A 51 -11.15 7.64 -0.25
CA THR A 51 -11.02 8.51 -1.43
C THR A 51 -9.96 7.98 -2.40
N ASP A 52 -10.01 8.43 -3.65
CA ASP A 52 -8.97 8.10 -4.65
C ASP A 52 -7.59 8.64 -4.29
N ALA A 53 -7.52 9.62 -3.37
CA ALA A 53 -6.26 10.12 -2.81
C ALA A 53 -5.63 9.15 -1.79
N ASP A 54 -6.32 8.07 -1.40
CA ASP A 54 -5.71 7.03 -0.58
C ASP A 54 -4.69 6.24 -1.40
N ALA A 55 -3.43 6.23 -0.95
CA ALA A 55 -2.36 5.46 -1.59
C ALA A 55 -2.70 3.96 -1.74
N VAL A 56 -3.50 3.38 -0.83
CA VAL A 56 -3.94 1.98 -0.95
C VAL A 56 -4.95 1.81 -2.09
N VAL A 57 -5.79 2.82 -2.35
CA VAL A 57 -6.70 2.83 -3.49
C VAL A 57 -5.91 2.93 -4.79
N ASP A 58 -4.89 3.80 -4.87
CA ASP A 58 -4.03 3.89 -6.07
C ASP A 58 -3.28 2.57 -6.36
N LEU A 59 -2.77 1.88 -5.34
CA LEU A 59 -2.19 0.53 -5.51
C LEU A 59 -3.22 -0.46 -6.07
N GLN A 60 -4.43 -0.47 -5.53
CA GLN A 60 -5.52 -1.34 -6.01
C GLN A 60 -5.91 -1.02 -7.46
N MET A 61 -5.95 0.26 -7.82
CA MET A 61 -6.23 0.72 -9.17
C MET A 61 -5.12 0.33 -10.14
N THR A 62 -3.86 0.47 -9.74
CA THR A 62 -2.69 0.02 -10.50
C THR A 62 -2.79 -1.49 -10.77
N ARG A 63 -3.11 -2.28 -9.75
CA ARG A 63 -3.33 -3.72 -9.88
C ARG A 63 -4.45 -4.05 -10.86
N VAL A 64 -5.63 -3.44 -10.71
CA VAL A 64 -6.79 -3.67 -11.60
C VAL A 64 -6.47 -3.28 -13.05
N ALA A 65 -5.82 -2.13 -13.26
CA ALA A 65 -5.46 -1.67 -14.59
C ALA A 65 -4.39 -2.57 -15.23
N PHE A 66 -3.40 -3.05 -14.46
CA PHE A 66 -2.42 -4.02 -14.94
C PHE A 66 -3.07 -5.34 -15.36
N ALA A 67 -3.96 -5.90 -14.53
CA ALA A 67 -4.70 -7.13 -14.85
C ALA A 67 -5.56 -7.00 -16.13
N ARG A 68 -5.95 -5.77 -16.50
CA ARG A 68 -6.69 -5.45 -17.73
C ARG A 68 -5.78 -5.08 -18.91
N GLY A 69 -4.46 -5.19 -18.78
CA GLY A 69 -3.49 -4.81 -19.81
C GLY A 69 -3.36 -3.31 -20.05
N LYS A 70 -3.84 -2.46 -19.11
CA LYS A 70 -3.83 -0.99 -19.22
C LYS A 70 -2.63 -0.33 -18.54
N ARG A 71 -1.76 -1.09 -17.89
CA ARG A 71 -0.54 -0.64 -17.20
C ARG A 71 0.62 -1.55 -17.59
N THR A 72 1.84 -1.00 -17.55
CA THR A 72 3.09 -1.69 -17.91
C THR A 72 3.82 -2.24 -16.67
N GLY A 73 4.90 -2.99 -16.91
CA GLY A 73 5.82 -3.44 -15.85
C GLY A 73 6.37 -2.30 -15.01
N ASP A 74 6.68 -1.14 -15.60
CA ASP A 74 7.16 0.04 -14.86
C ASP A 74 6.18 0.54 -13.81
N HIS A 75 4.88 0.51 -14.12
CA HIS A 75 3.87 0.91 -13.16
C HIS A 75 3.74 -0.10 -12.01
N VAL A 76 3.92 -1.39 -12.31
CA VAL A 76 3.97 -2.43 -11.26
C VAL A 76 5.20 -2.24 -10.40
N ARG A 77 6.37 -1.96 -11.01
CA ARG A 77 7.61 -1.67 -10.29
C ARG A 77 7.43 -0.49 -9.33
N ALA A 78 6.87 0.62 -9.79
CA ALA A 78 6.60 1.78 -8.95
C ALA A 78 5.69 1.40 -7.77
N ALA A 79 4.55 0.74 -8.06
CA ALA A 79 3.61 0.31 -7.03
C ALA A 79 4.21 -0.67 -5.99
N LEU A 80 5.13 -1.56 -6.41
CA LEU A 80 5.84 -2.45 -5.48
C LEU A 80 6.80 -1.70 -4.55
N LEU A 81 7.47 -0.66 -5.06
CA LEU A 81 8.35 0.19 -4.25
C LEU A 81 7.54 1.06 -3.28
N ASP A 82 6.44 1.65 -3.75
CA ASP A 82 5.54 2.44 -2.92
C ASP A 82 4.92 1.59 -1.80
N ALA A 83 4.52 0.36 -2.12
CA ALA A 83 4.05 -0.60 -1.12
C ALA A 83 5.12 -0.94 -0.08
N ALA A 84 6.37 -1.19 -0.51
CA ALA A 84 7.47 -1.49 0.39
C ALA A 84 7.76 -0.32 1.35
N ASP A 85 7.70 0.92 0.85
CA ASP A 85 7.90 2.12 1.65
C ASP A 85 6.77 2.34 2.66
N MET A 86 5.51 2.14 2.24
CA MET A 86 4.35 2.21 3.15
C MET A 86 4.43 1.19 4.28
N ILE A 87 4.74 -0.07 3.96
CA ILE A 87 4.88 -1.14 4.96
C ILE A 87 6.02 -0.81 5.93
N ARG A 88 7.15 -0.28 5.43
CA ARG A 88 8.27 0.16 6.27
C ARG A 88 7.84 1.28 7.22
N THR A 89 7.11 2.27 6.70
CA THR A 89 6.63 3.41 7.49
C THR A 89 5.67 2.96 8.59
N LEU A 90 4.66 2.14 8.25
CA LEU A 90 3.71 1.59 9.21
C LEU A 90 4.38 0.72 10.27
N ARG A 91 5.38 -0.06 9.88
CA ARG A 91 6.19 -0.83 10.82
C ARG A 91 6.91 0.07 11.82
N ILE A 92 7.54 1.15 11.36
CA ILE A 92 8.22 2.09 12.27
C ILE A 92 7.23 2.68 13.27
N VAL A 93 6.05 3.12 12.81
CA VAL A 93 4.97 3.63 13.68
C VAL A 93 4.54 2.60 14.72
N SER A 94 4.40 1.34 14.30
CA SER A 94 4.05 0.22 15.20
C SER A 94 5.17 -0.11 16.19
N ASP A 95 6.43 -0.15 15.74
CA ASP A 95 7.61 -0.41 16.58
C ASP A 95 7.83 0.71 17.62
N THR A 96 7.35 1.93 17.38
CA THR A 96 7.43 3.06 18.32
C THR A 96 6.19 3.22 19.22
N GLU A 97 5.26 2.25 19.24
CA GLU A 97 3.99 2.29 20.01
C GLU A 97 3.20 3.59 19.80
N THR A 98 3.33 4.19 18.62
CA THR A 98 2.74 5.50 18.34
C THR A 98 1.30 5.32 17.87
N GLU A 99 0.34 5.75 18.68
CA GLU A 99 -1.07 5.77 18.30
C GLU A 99 -1.39 7.02 17.47
N VAL A 100 -1.91 6.85 16.25
CA VAL A 100 -2.29 7.96 15.37
C VAL A 100 -3.78 8.23 15.50
N VAL A 101 -4.15 9.33 16.15
CA VAL A 101 -5.54 9.77 16.26
C VAL A 101 -5.82 10.86 15.22
N LEU A 102 -6.60 10.52 14.19
CA LEU A 102 -7.08 11.50 13.22
C LEU A 102 -8.33 12.20 13.77
N SER A 103 -8.19 13.48 14.16
CA SER A 103 -9.35 14.30 14.53
C SER A 103 -10.02 14.85 13.26
N THR A 104 -11.24 14.39 12.99
CA THR A 104 -12.13 15.06 12.03
C THR A 104 -12.66 16.32 12.71
N ALA A 105 -12.12 17.48 12.37
CA ALA A 105 -12.73 18.75 12.77
C ALA A 105 -14.20 18.81 12.27
N PRO A 106 -15.15 19.32 13.06
CA PRO A 106 -16.52 19.50 12.60
C PRO A 106 -16.51 20.38 11.35
N ARG A 107 -17.23 19.97 10.31
CA ARG A 107 -17.53 20.83 9.15
C ARG A 107 -18.28 22.05 9.69
N GLU A 108 -17.70 23.24 9.57
CA GLU A 108 -18.41 24.48 9.85
C GLU A 108 -19.60 24.58 8.87
N GLU A 109 -20.82 24.47 9.40
CA GLU A 109 -22.03 24.74 8.60
C GLU A 109 -22.04 26.23 8.23
N PRO A 110 -22.27 26.57 6.95
CA PRO A 110 -22.34 27.96 6.54
C PRO A 110 -23.56 28.64 7.21
N PRO A 111 -23.45 29.91 7.61
CA PRO A 111 -24.56 30.63 8.23
C PRO A 111 -25.74 30.78 7.25
N GLN A 112 -26.96 30.64 7.79
CA GLN A 112 -28.24 30.71 7.07
C GLN A 112 -28.51 32.09 6.45
#